data_AF-A0A7W0NK20-F1
#
_entry.id   AF-A0A7W0NK20-F1
#
_cell.length_a   1.000
_cell.length_b   1.000
_cell.length_c   1.000
_cell.angle_alpha   90.00
_cell.angle_beta   90.00
_cell.angle_gamma   90.00
#
_symmetry.space_group_name_H-M   'P 1'
#
loop_
_entity.id
_entity.type
_entity.pdbx_description
1 polymer ?
#
loop_
_entity_poly.entity_id
_entity_poly.type
_entity_poly.pdbx_seq_one_letter_code
_entity_poly.pdbx_strand_id
1 'polypeptide(L)'
;MWFRRRHRRARLDLSALDRLSELIERIVVLLPDGDDPPDSVAEPAAEPAPVPPPLPAAPAALLVLVLVPTAAGYELAELERATPGCGDVVELPAGRFRVLRLGPSPYPGDARRCAFLEREEPPLPGRTPDG
;
A
#
# COMPACT_ATOMS: atom_id res chain seq x y z
N MET A 1 -7.15 -15.77 -25.93
CA MET A 1 -5.83 -15.49 -26.52
C MET A 1 -4.97 -14.75 -25.49
N TRP A 2 -4.07 -15.47 -24.81
CA TRP A 2 -3.19 -14.94 -23.77
C TRP A 2 -1.99 -14.20 -24.38
N PHE A 3 -1.83 -12.92 -24.08
CA PHE A 3 -0.68 -12.14 -24.53
C PHE A 3 0.59 -12.56 -23.78
N ARG A 4 1.46 -13.29 -24.49
CA ARG A 4 2.88 -13.45 -24.16
C ARG A 4 3.57 -12.09 -24.23
N ARG A 5 3.56 -11.33 -23.12
CA ARG A 5 4.55 -10.28 -22.92
C ARG A 5 5.92 -10.96 -22.96
N ARG A 6 6.73 -10.60 -23.95
CA ARG A 6 8.17 -10.86 -23.90
C ARG A 6 8.70 -10.11 -22.67
N HIS A 7 8.68 -10.77 -21.52
CA HIS A 7 9.62 -10.47 -20.47
C HIS A 7 10.99 -10.57 -21.13
N ARG A 8 11.57 -9.43 -21.49
CA ARG A 8 13.03 -9.34 -21.41
C ARG A 8 13.30 -9.70 -19.96
N ARG A 9 13.69 -10.95 -19.71
CA ARG A 9 14.35 -11.34 -18.47
C ARG A 9 15.55 -10.40 -18.42
N ALA A 10 15.43 -9.30 -17.68
CA ALA A 10 16.61 -8.63 -17.19
C ALA A 10 17.41 -9.74 -16.53
N ARG A 11 18.55 -10.12 -17.11
CA ARG A 11 19.47 -11.00 -16.42
C ARG A 11 19.87 -10.18 -15.21
N LEU A 12 19.27 -10.50 -14.06
CA LEU A 12 19.71 -9.94 -12.79
C LEU A 12 21.18 -10.31 -12.69
N ASP A 13 22.03 -9.30 -12.74
CA ASP A 13 23.46 -9.50 -12.61
C ASP A 13 23.70 -10.10 -11.22
N LEU A 14 24.32 -11.28 -11.16
CA LEU A 14 24.57 -11.99 -9.90
C LEU A 14 25.39 -11.09 -8.96
N SER A 15 26.27 -10.24 -9.52
CA SER A 15 27.04 -9.27 -8.73
C SER A 15 26.18 -8.17 -8.11
N ALA A 16 25.06 -7.80 -8.74
CA ALA A 16 24.11 -6.86 -8.18
C ALA A 16 23.28 -7.50 -7.06
N LEU A 17 22.98 -8.80 -7.17
CA LEU A 17 22.31 -9.55 -6.11
C LEU A 17 23.23 -9.78 -4.91
N ASP A 18 24.51 -10.10 -5.11
CA ASP A 18 25.50 -10.21 -4.03
C ASP A 18 25.64 -8.90 -3.25
N ARG A 19 25.74 -7.77 -3.95
CA ARG A 19 25.80 -6.43 -3.32
C ARG A 19 24.53 -6.10 -2.54
N LEU A 20 23.36 -6.50 -3.05
CA LEU A 20 22.09 -6.29 -2.37
C LEU A 20 21.99 -7.16 -1.11
N SER A 21 22.44 -8.41 -1.17
CA SER A 21 22.51 -9.31 -0.02
C SER A 21 23.43 -8.77 1.09
N GLU A 22 24.63 -8.32 0.73
CA GLU A 22 25.58 -7.72 1.69
C GLU A 22 24.99 -6.47 2.37
N LEU A 23 24.26 -5.66 1.60
CA LEU A 23 23.60 -4.47 2.11
C LEU A 23 22.44 -4.80 3.06
N ILE A 24 21.65 -5.85 2.76
CA ILE A 24 20.57 -6.34 3.63
C ILE A 24 21.14 -6.83 4.97
N GLU A 25 22.17 -7.67 4.95
CA GLU A 25 22.83 -8.18 6.17
C GLU A 25 23.31 -7.02 7.06
N ARG A 26 23.92 -6.00 6.45
CA ARG A 26 24.38 -4.82 7.20
C ARG A 26 23.24 -4.02 7.82
N ILE A 27 22.07 -3.97 7.19
CA ILE A 27 20.89 -3.27 7.74
C ILE A 27 20.27 -4.06 8.90
N VAL A 28 20.19 -5.39 8.80
CA VAL A 28 19.62 -6.24 9.86
C VAL A 28 20.39 -6.06 11.18
N VAL A 29 21.71 -5.94 11.12
CA VAL A 29 22.56 -5.67 12.30
C VAL A 29 22.27 -4.32 12.97
N LEU A 30 21.71 -3.35 12.23
CA LEU A 30 21.43 -2.01 12.72
C LEU A 30 20.00 -1.83 13.24
N LEU A 31 19.13 -2.83 13.07
CA LEU A 31 17.76 -2.78 13.58
C LEU A 31 17.74 -3.30 15.03
N PRO A 32 17.10 -2.59 15.98
CA PRO A 32 16.92 -3.09 17.33
C PRO A 32 16.01 -4.33 17.32
N ASP A 33 16.34 -5.32 18.15
CA ASP A 33 15.48 -6.49 18.41
C ASP A 33 14.16 -6.00 19.00
N GLY A 34 13.12 -5.96 18.18
CA GLY A 34 11.79 -5.52 18.60
C GLY A 34 11.13 -6.56 19.49
N ASP A 35 11.36 -6.48 20.79
CA ASP A 35 10.59 -7.20 21.80
C ASP A 35 9.93 -6.19 22.73
N ASP A 36 8.69 -5.82 22.40
CA ASP A 36 7.71 -5.33 23.36
C ASP A 36 6.30 -5.61 22.79
N PRO A 37 5.58 -6.64 23.29
CA PRO A 37 4.15 -6.72 23.08
C PRO A 37 3.48 -5.55 23.83
N PRO A 38 2.53 -4.81 23.22
CA PRO A 38 1.69 -3.93 24.01
C PRO A 38 0.82 -4.78 24.92
N ASP A 39 1.03 -4.63 26.23
CA ASP A 39 0.11 -5.07 27.28
C ASP A 39 -1.34 -4.79 26.86
N SER A 40 -2.09 -5.86 26.61
CA SER A 40 -3.54 -5.83 26.54
C SER A 40 -4.10 -5.56 27.94
N VAL A 41 -4.15 -4.29 28.33
CA VAL A 41 -5.11 -3.84 29.32
C VAL A 41 -6.45 -3.63 28.63
N ALA A 42 -7.27 -4.66 28.73
CA ALA A 42 -8.70 -4.60 28.47
C ALA A 42 -9.34 -3.50 29.34
N GLU A 43 -10.01 -2.53 28.72
CA GLU A 43 -10.90 -1.59 29.41
C GLU A 43 -12.11 -2.35 30.00
N PRO A 44 -12.41 -2.24 31.30
CA PRO A 44 -13.64 -2.80 31.86
C PRO A 44 -14.81 -1.81 31.74
N ALA A 45 -15.79 -2.22 30.94
CA ALA A 45 -17.24 -1.98 31.02
C ALA A 45 -17.72 -0.60 31.55
N ALA A 46 -18.08 0.29 30.62
CA ALA A 46 -19.01 1.39 30.88
C ALA A 46 -20.47 0.90 30.71
N GLU A 47 -21.30 1.21 31.72
CA GLU A 47 -22.74 0.92 31.81
C GLU A 47 -23.56 1.61 30.69
N PRO A 48 -24.57 0.95 30.08
CA PRO A 48 -25.25 1.52 28.91
C PRO A 48 -26.32 2.54 29.30
N ALA A 49 -26.04 3.82 29.10
CA ALA A 49 -27.08 4.84 28.97
C ALA A 49 -27.80 4.70 27.59
N PRO A 50 -29.10 5.02 27.48
CA PRO A 50 -29.84 4.88 26.23
C PRO A 50 -29.28 5.83 25.16
N VAL A 51 -28.61 5.24 24.18
CA VAL A 51 -28.01 5.95 23.03
C VAL A 51 -29.14 6.35 22.07
N PRO A 52 -29.32 7.65 21.72
CA PRO A 52 -30.22 8.04 20.63
C PRO A 52 -29.76 7.37 19.33
N PRO A 53 -30.67 7.06 18.38
CA PRO A 53 -30.31 6.33 17.16
C PRO A 53 -29.15 7.05 16.45
N PRO A 54 -28.04 6.37 16.13
CA PRO A 54 -26.93 7.00 15.45
C PRO A 54 -27.43 7.46 14.09
N LEU A 55 -27.39 8.79 13.88
CA LEU A 55 -27.32 9.37 12.55
C LEU A 55 -26.26 8.58 11.76
N PRO A 56 -26.47 8.24 10.48
CA PRO A 56 -25.45 7.52 9.72
C PRO A 56 -24.18 8.35 9.77
N ALA A 57 -23.17 7.84 10.49
CA ALA A 57 -21.87 8.46 10.59
C ALA A 57 -21.36 8.62 9.16
N ALA A 58 -21.28 9.86 8.68
CA ALA A 58 -20.48 10.15 7.50
C ALA A 58 -19.12 9.49 7.74
N PRO A 59 -18.61 8.65 6.81
CA PRO A 59 -17.42 7.87 7.08
C PRO A 59 -16.32 8.86 7.46
N ALA A 60 -15.90 8.82 8.73
CA ALA A 60 -14.77 9.59 9.20
C ALA A 60 -13.65 9.34 8.19
N ALA A 61 -13.15 10.41 7.58
CA ALA A 61 -12.09 10.31 6.59
C ALA A 61 -10.86 9.70 7.29
N LEU A 62 -10.74 8.38 7.24
CA LEU A 62 -9.59 7.68 7.78
C LEU A 62 -8.42 8.04 6.86
N LEU A 63 -7.36 8.60 7.43
CA LEU A 63 -6.12 8.83 6.70
C LEU A 63 -5.51 7.48 6.32
N VAL A 64 -5.50 7.17 5.03
CA VAL A 64 -4.97 5.90 4.51
C VAL A 64 -3.61 6.16 3.89
N LEU A 65 -2.62 5.36 4.29
CA LEU A 65 -1.30 5.40 3.67
C LEU A 65 -1.39 4.76 2.28
N VAL A 66 -0.90 5.42 1.24
CA VAL A 66 -0.83 4.87 -0.12
C VAL A 66 0.60 4.89 -0.63
N LEU A 67 1.06 3.77 -1.17
CA LEU A 67 2.37 3.64 -1.80
C LEU A 67 2.24 3.85 -3.31
N VAL A 68 2.77 4.97 -3.80
CA VAL A 68 2.62 5.46 -5.17
C VAL A 68 3.91 5.23 -5.96
N PRO A 69 3.86 4.55 -7.12
CA PRO A 69 5.03 4.41 -7.98
C PRO A 69 5.30 5.73 -8.73
N THR A 70 6.50 6.28 -8.55
CA THR A 70 6.98 7.52 -9.18
C THR A 70 8.15 7.23 -10.14
N ALA A 71 8.58 8.22 -10.91
CA ALA A 71 9.74 8.07 -11.80
C ALA A 71 11.05 7.81 -11.03
N ALA A 72 11.12 8.21 -9.76
CA ALA A 72 12.27 8.02 -8.89
C ALA A 72 12.20 6.74 -8.02
N GLY A 73 11.08 5.99 -8.09
CA GLY A 73 10.87 4.80 -7.27
C GLY A 73 9.45 4.75 -6.71
N TYR A 74 9.34 4.80 -5.38
CA TYR A 74 8.06 4.79 -4.68
C TYR A 74 8.01 5.91 -3.64
N GLU A 75 6.84 6.53 -3.51
CA GLU A 75 6.57 7.53 -2.47
C GLU A 75 5.34 7.13 -1.67
N LEU A 76 5.30 7.56 -0.42
CA LEU A 76 4.14 7.38 0.46
C LEU A 76 3.36 8.69 0.49
N ALA A 77 2.05 8.59 0.29
CA ALA A 77 1.13 9.70 0.43
C ALA A 77 0.00 9.30 1.39
N GLU A 78 -0.58 10.29 2.06
CA GLU A 78 -1.79 10.09 2.85
C GLU A 78 -3.00 10.48 2.01
N LEU A 79 -4.02 9.61 2.02
CA LEU A 79 -5.28 9.84 1.33
C LEU A 79 -6.38 10.06 2.37
N GLU A 80 -6.97 11.26 2.37
CA GLU A 80 -8.12 11.62 3.21
C GLU A 80 -9.44 11.03 2.68
N ARG A 81 -9.47 9.72 2.43
CA ARG A 81 -10.68 9.00 1.98
C ARG A 81 -10.78 7.66 2.68
N ALA A 82 -11.98 7.07 2.65
CA ALA A 82 -12.19 5.68 3.04
C ALA A 82 -11.14 4.76 2.37
N THR A 83 -10.68 3.75 3.11
CA THR A 83 -9.68 2.78 2.63
C THR A 83 -10.14 2.18 1.30
N PRO A 84 -9.41 2.44 0.19
CA PRO A 84 -9.83 1.93 -1.10
C PRO A 84 -9.68 0.41 -1.09
N GLY A 85 -10.66 -0.28 -1.64
CA GLY A 85 -10.64 -1.73 -1.81
C GLY A 85 -9.60 -2.15 -2.84
N CYS A 86 -9.16 -3.40 -2.76
CA CYS A 86 -8.34 -3.98 -3.82
C CYS A 86 -9.08 -3.90 -5.16
N GLY A 87 -8.42 -3.34 -6.18
CA GLY A 87 -8.97 -3.15 -7.52
C GLY A 87 -9.60 -1.78 -7.76
N ASP A 88 -9.81 -0.97 -6.72
CA ASP A 88 -10.35 0.39 -6.84
C ASP A 88 -9.36 1.30 -7.56
N VAL A 89 -9.90 2.33 -8.22
CA VAL A 89 -9.10 3.37 -8.87
C VAL A 89 -9.06 4.61 -7.97
N VAL A 90 -7.85 5.07 -7.70
CA VAL A 90 -7.55 6.26 -6.91
C VAL A 90 -6.95 7.32 -7.84
N GLU A 91 -7.58 8.49 -7.85
CA GLU A 91 -7.04 9.67 -8.52
C GLU A 91 -6.16 10.46 -7.55
N LEU A 92 -4.88 10.59 -7.91
CA LEU A 92 -3.88 11.37 -7.18
C LEU A 92 -3.35 12.48 -8.09
N PRO A 93 -2.68 13.52 -7.55
CA PRO A 93 -2.06 14.57 -8.38
C PRO A 93 -1.10 14.03 -9.46
N ALA A 94 -0.49 12.87 -9.21
CA ALA A 94 0.42 12.20 -10.13
C ALA A 94 -0.26 11.35 -11.22
N GLY A 95 -1.59 11.25 -11.23
CA GLY A 95 -2.38 10.50 -12.21
C GLY A 95 -3.40 9.52 -11.62
N ARG A 96 -3.90 8.62 -12.46
CA ARG A 96 -4.80 7.52 -12.07
C ARG A 96 -4.00 6.30 -11.67
N PHE A 97 -4.40 5.70 -10.56
CA PHE A 97 -3.75 4.53 -10.01
C PHE A 97 -4.78 3.49 -9.60
N ARG A 98 -4.42 2.21 -9.71
CA ARG A 98 -5.26 1.11 -9.25
C ARG A 98 -4.67 0.49 -7.99
N VAL A 99 -5.52 0.16 -7.02
CA VAL A 99 -5.10 -0.57 -5.82
C VAL A 99 -4.84 -2.03 -6.17
N LEU A 100 -3.60 -2.47 -6.00
CA LEU A 100 -3.23 -3.88 -6.17
C LEU A 100 -3.61 -4.71 -4.94
N ARG A 101 -3.25 -4.20 -3.75
CA ARG A 101 -3.46 -4.87 -2.47
C ARG A 101 -3.42 -3.89 -1.31
N LEU A 102 -3.98 -4.32 -0.20
CA LEU A 102 -3.82 -3.70 1.11
C LEU A 102 -2.83 -4.53 1.95
N GLY A 103 -1.93 -3.87 2.66
CA GLY A 103 -0.92 -4.50 3.51
C GLY A 103 -0.58 -3.68 4.76
N PRO A 104 0.35 -4.14 5.60
CA PRO A 104 0.92 -3.31 6.66
C PRO A 104 1.71 -2.13 6.07
N SER A 105 1.89 -1.07 6.87
CA SER A 105 2.77 0.05 6.53
C SER A 105 4.20 -0.45 6.30
N PRO A 106 4.93 0.10 5.32
CA PRO A 106 6.36 -0.16 5.15
C PRO A 106 7.21 0.53 6.22
N TYR A 107 6.64 1.44 7.02
CA TYR A 107 7.36 2.04 8.15
C TYR A 107 7.41 1.09 9.35
N PRO A 108 8.59 0.88 9.97
CA PRO A 108 8.69 0.05 11.16
C PRO A 108 7.90 0.69 12.32
N GLY A 109 7.09 -0.13 13.01
CA GLY A 109 6.25 0.32 14.13
C GLY A 109 4.94 1.03 13.73
N ASP A 110 4.69 1.24 12.43
CA ASP A 110 3.44 1.83 11.97
C ASP A 110 2.36 0.75 11.75
N ALA A 111 1.33 0.77 12.60
CA ALA A 111 0.21 -0.18 12.56
C ALA A 111 -0.83 0.13 11.46
N ARG A 112 -0.70 1.25 10.73
CA ARG A 112 -1.66 1.64 9.69
C ARG A 112 -1.64 0.67 8.51
N ARG A 113 -2.79 0.56 7.83
CA ARG A 113 -2.90 -0.16 6.56
C ARG A 113 -2.40 0.73 5.42
N CYS A 114 -1.59 0.13 4.56
CA CYS A 114 -1.06 0.77 3.36
C CYS A 114 -1.66 0.13 2.10
N ALA A 115 -2.16 0.96 1.18
CA ALA A 115 -2.61 0.54 -0.14
C ALA A 115 -1.46 0.64 -1.15
N PHE A 116 -1.17 -0.48 -1.81
CA PHE A 116 -0.14 -0.56 -2.84
C PHE A 116 -0.77 -0.25 -4.19
N LEU A 117 -0.28 0.82 -4.84
CA LEU A 117 -0.86 1.32 -6.08
C LEU A 117 -0.02 0.95 -7.30
N GLU A 118 -0.68 0.69 -8.43
CA GLU A 118 -0.05 0.67 -9.75
C GLU A 118 -0.59 1.80 -10.62
N ARG A 119 0.23 2.30 -11.54
CA ARG A 119 -0.21 3.34 -12.47
C ARG A 119 -1.18 2.73 -13.47
N GLU A 120 -2.38 3.27 -13.54
CA GLU A 120 -3.31 2.90 -14.59
C GLU A 120 -2.87 3.61 -15.88
N GLU A 121 -2.37 2.85 -16.84
CA GLU A 121 -2.03 3.41 -18.15
C GLU A 121 -3.34 3.80 -18.84
N PRO A 122 -3.55 5.09 -19.18
CA PRO A 122 -4.77 5.48 -19.86
C PRO A 122 -4.88 4.71 -21.18
N PRO A 123 -6.06 4.15 -21.51
CA PRO A 123 -6.25 3.49 -22.78
C PRO A 123 -5.96 4.50 -23.90
N LEU A 124 -4.90 4.23 -24.67
CA LEU A 124 -4.56 5.06 -25.82
C LEU A 124 -5.75 5.05 -26.79
N PRO A 125 -6.30 6.22 -27.16
CA PRO A 125 -7.38 6.28 -28.13
C PRO A 125 -6.84 5.80 -29.49
N GLY A 126 -7.32 4.66 -29.99
CA GLY A 126 -7.03 4.20 -31.35
C GLY A 126 -6.65 2.73 -31.54
N ARG A 127 -6.59 1.89 -30.50
CA ARG A 127 -6.58 0.43 -30.71
C ARG A 127 -8.01 -0.07 -30.92
N THR A 128 -8.49 -0.02 -32.15
CA THR A 128 -9.58 -0.91 -32.57
C THR A 128 -9.09 -2.35 -32.34
N PRO A 129 -9.79 -3.17 -31.53
CA PRO A 129 -9.50 -4.59 -31.47
C PRO A 129 -9.87 -5.18 -32.83
N ASP A 130 -8.87 -5.50 -33.64
CA ASP A 130 -9.04 -6.22 -34.90
C ASP A 130 -9.59 -7.62 -34.58
N GLY A 131 -10.62 -8.03 -35.33
CA GLY A 131 -11.51 -9.16 -35.05
C GLY A 131 -10.94 -10.54 -35.31
#